data_AF-A0A2X2YBN2-F1
#
_entry.id   AF-A0A2X2YBN2-F1
#
_cell.length_a   1.000
_cell.length_b   1.000
_cell.length_c   1.000
_cell.angle_alpha   90.00
_cell.angle_beta   90.00
_cell.angle_gamma   90.00
#
_symmetry.space_group_name_H-M   'P 1'
#
loop_
_entity.id
_entity.type
_entity.pdbx_description
1 polymer ?
#
loop_
_entity_poly.entity_id
_entity_poly.type
_entity_poly.pdbx_seq_one_letter_code
_entity_poly.pdbx_strand_id
1 'polypeptide(L)'
;MFWTPLYNKFGLHVLDSYELKSVYEAEFNKIFIGGIKMKLAEALILRADLQKELMSLKNRINQNLLVQEGEKPSENPYTLYDEILLKVSELEGLILKINKTNSNYITSNNESISDLIVKRDMLGKKISILKEIAEEATVKVNRYSQTEIKIFSAMKVDQLQREINKYSKEYRELDTKLQGLNWTIDLME
;
A
#
# COMPACT_ATOMS: atom_id res chain seq x y z
N MET A 1 -4.35 33.57 6.27
CA MET A 1 -5.39 33.12 5.30
C MET A 1 -6.40 32.32 6.11
N PHE A 2 -7.65 32.76 6.08
CA PHE A 2 -8.66 32.59 7.11
C PHE A 2 -9.11 31.13 7.30
N TRP A 3 -9.00 30.61 8.53
CA TRP A 3 -9.84 29.52 9.04
C TRP A 3 -10.73 30.11 10.12
N THR A 4 -11.92 30.56 9.74
CA THR A 4 -13.01 30.85 10.68
C THR A 4 -13.74 29.54 10.99
N PRO A 5 -13.90 29.12 12.25
CA PRO A 5 -14.68 27.94 12.59
C PRO A 5 -16.16 28.27 12.40
N LEU A 6 -16.79 27.62 11.43
CA LEU A 6 -18.25 27.59 11.30
C LEU A 6 -18.81 26.64 12.35
N TYR A 7 -19.14 27.18 13.52
CA TYR A 7 -20.12 26.55 14.41
C TYR A 7 -21.51 27.08 14.04
N ASN A 8 -22.48 26.17 13.87
CA ASN A 8 -23.74 26.12 14.63
C ASN A 8 -24.97 25.68 13.79
N LYS A 9 -25.48 24.47 14.10
CA LYS A 9 -26.93 24.25 14.26
C LYS A 9 -27.33 23.07 15.16
N PHE A 10 -26.41 22.23 15.64
CA PHE A 10 -26.76 21.02 16.40
C PHE A 10 -25.95 20.74 17.69
N GLY A 11 -25.21 21.71 18.25
CA GLY A 11 -24.72 21.60 19.64
C GLY A 11 -23.70 20.50 19.95
N LEU A 12 -23.03 19.91 18.94
CA LEU A 12 -21.87 19.05 19.15
C LEU A 12 -20.58 19.87 19.00
N HIS A 13 -19.73 19.86 20.02
CA HIS A 13 -18.35 20.37 19.94
C HIS A 13 -17.60 19.54 18.89
N VAL A 14 -17.40 20.10 17.70
CA VAL A 14 -16.44 19.57 16.73
C VAL A 14 -15.07 20.00 17.24
N LEU A 15 -14.38 19.08 17.93
CA LEU A 15 -12.98 19.27 18.30
C LEU A 15 -12.19 19.62 17.03
N ASP A 16 -11.34 20.65 17.11
CA ASP A 16 -10.56 21.06 15.95
C ASP A 16 -9.59 19.92 15.57
N SER A 17 -9.22 19.85 14.29
CA SER A 17 -8.41 18.77 13.72
C SER A 17 -7.11 18.47 14.50
N TYR A 18 -6.55 19.48 15.16
CA TYR A 18 -5.37 19.35 16.03
C TYR A 18 -5.69 18.76 17.42
N GLU A 19 -6.85 19.07 17.99
CA GLU A 19 -7.29 18.52 19.28
C GLU A 19 -7.67 17.04 19.13
N LEU A 20 -8.34 16.68 18.03
CA LEU A 20 -8.61 15.28 17.67
C LEU A 20 -7.30 14.50 17.53
N LYS A 21 -6.29 15.05 16.82
CA LYS A 21 -5.00 14.38 16.63
C LYS A 21 -4.31 14.10 17.98
N SER A 22 -4.29 15.06 18.90
CA SER A 22 -3.69 14.92 20.24
C SER A 22 -4.41 13.88 21.12
N VAL A 23 -5.74 13.90 21.14
CA VAL A 23 -6.55 12.94 21.91
C VAL A 23 -6.38 11.52 21.37
N TYR A 24 -6.39 11.36 20.05
CA TYR A 24 -6.23 10.05 19.42
C TYR A 24 -4.80 9.52 19.49
N GLU A 25 -3.78 10.37 19.42
CA GLU A 25 -2.39 9.95 19.58
C GLU A 25 -2.12 9.42 21.00
N ALA A 26 -2.79 9.99 22.02
CA ALA A 26 -2.73 9.50 23.39
C ALA A 26 -3.46 8.15 23.59
N GLU A 27 -4.65 7.97 23.00
CA GLU A 27 -5.39 6.70 23.07
C GLU A 27 -4.73 5.59 22.24
N PHE A 28 -4.20 5.92 21.07
CA PHE A 28 -3.44 5.00 20.22
C PHE A 28 -2.20 4.47 20.93
N ASN A 29 -1.43 5.35 21.57
CA ASN A 29 -0.29 4.95 22.40
C ASN A 29 -0.75 4.04 23.56
N LYS A 30 -1.92 4.28 24.14
CA LYS A 30 -2.45 3.44 25.24
C LYS A 30 -2.85 2.02 24.80
N ILE A 31 -3.32 1.83 23.56
CA ILE A 31 -3.71 0.51 23.02
C ILE A 31 -2.50 -0.31 22.59
N PHE A 32 -1.43 0.33 22.11
CA PHE A 32 -0.24 -0.36 21.57
C PHE A 32 0.92 -0.53 22.57
N ILE A 33 0.93 0.17 23.71
CA ILE A 33 2.01 0.09 24.74
C ILE A 33 1.73 -1.03 25.78
N GLY A 34 0.97 -2.05 25.40
CA GLY A 34 0.69 -3.23 26.22
C GLY A 34 1.74 -4.36 26.08
N GLY A 35 3.03 -4.06 26.25
CA GLY A 35 4.08 -5.05 26.55
C GLY A 35 4.46 -6.10 25.48
N ILE A 36 3.82 -6.14 24.31
CA ILE A 36 4.17 -7.05 23.21
C ILE A 36 4.68 -6.23 22.02
N LYS A 37 5.96 -6.37 21.68
CA LYS A 37 6.52 -5.76 20.47
C LYS A 37 5.89 -6.41 19.23
N MET A 38 5.12 -5.63 18.49
CA MET A 38 4.54 -6.04 17.21
C MET A 38 5.64 -6.32 16.18
N LYS A 39 5.52 -7.40 15.40
CA LYS A 39 6.42 -7.69 14.27
C LYS A 39 6.12 -6.78 13.08
N LEU A 40 7.14 -6.51 12.25
CA LEU A 40 6.96 -5.75 11.01
C LEU A 40 5.93 -6.41 10.08
N ALA A 41 5.90 -7.75 10.01
CA ALA A 41 4.89 -8.50 9.27
C ALA A 41 3.45 -8.25 9.78
N GLU A 42 3.26 -8.27 11.09
CA GLU A 42 1.95 -7.99 11.72
C GLU A 42 1.51 -6.55 11.43
N ALA A 43 2.44 -5.59 11.50
CA ALA A 43 2.19 -4.20 11.15
C ALA A 43 1.78 -4.05 9.67
N LEU A 44 2.42 -4.77 8.75
CA LEU A 44 2.06 -4.75 7.33
C LEU A 44 0.67 -5.35 7.08
N ILE A 45 0.30 -6.41 7.80
CA ILE A 45 -1.05 -7.02 7.74
C ILE A 45 -2.09 -6.02 8.26
N LEU A 46 -1.86 -5.45 9.45
CA LEU A 46 -2.75 -4.47 10.06
C LEU A 46 -2.94 -3.24 9.15
N ARG A 47 -1.87 -2.77 8.49
CA ARG A 47 -1.96 -1.68 7.50
C ARG A 47 -2.92 -2.02 6.37
N ALA A 48 -2.83 -3.23 5.82
CA ALA A 48 -3.70 -3.67 4.73
C ALA A 48 -5.16 -3.80 5.19
N ASP A 49 -5.40 -4.26 6.41
CA ASP A 49 -6.75 -4.42 6.94
C ASP A 49 -7.39 -3.06 7.29
N LEU A 50 -6.64 -2.13 7.88
CA LEU A 50 -7.09 -0.74 8.07
C LEU A 50 -7.44 -0.06 6.75
N GLN A 51 -6.65 -0.28 5.69
CA GLN A 51 -6.96 0.26 4.36
C GLN A 51 -8.27 -0.31 3.78
N LYS A 52 -8.53 -1.62 3.96
CA LYS A 52 -9.80 -2.23 3.54
C LYS A 52 -10.97 -1.71 4.36
N GLU A 53 -10.79 -1.56 5.67
CA GLU A 53 -11.81 -1.02 6.58
C GLU A 53 -12.18 0.41 6.20
N LEU A 54 -11.19 1.26 5.92
CA LEU A 54 -11.40 2.62 5.41
C LEU A 54 -12.16 2.65 4.07
N MET A 55 -11.87 1.72 3.16
CA MET A 55 -12.65 1.59 1.92
C MET A 55 -14.10 1.19 2.20
N SER A 56 -14.34 0.29 3.15
CA SER A 56 -15.68 -0.11 3.58
C SER A 56 -16.44 1.07 4.19
N LEU A 57 -15.82 1.80 5.12
CA LEU A 57 -16.39 3.00 5.74
C LEU A 57 -16.70 4.08 4.71
N LYS A 58 -15.80 4.31 3.75
CA LYS A 58 -16.04 5.23 2.63
C LYS A 58 -17.27 4.84 1.82
N ASN A 59 -17.47 3.56 1.55
CA ASN A 59 -18.66 3.09 0.83
C ASN A 59 -19.93 3.25 1.68
N ARG A 60 -19.88 2.89 2.96
CA ARG A 60 -21.00 3.03 3.90
C ARG A 60 -21.43 4.47 4.08
N ILE A 61 -20.49 5.40 4.28
CA ILE A 61 -20.85 6.81 4.44
C ILE A 61 -21.49 7.35 3.15
N ASN A 62 -20.94 7.03 1.97
CA ASN A 62 -21.50 7.46 0.69
C ASN A 62 -22.96 6.99 0.48
N GLN A 63 -23.32 5.81 0.98
CA GLN A 63 -24.69 5.30 0.93
C GLN A 63 -25.65 6.00 1.88
N ASN A 64 -25.14 6.71 2.89
CA ASN A 64 -25.93 7.37 3.94
C ASN A 64 -25.86 8.91 3.90
N LEU A 65 -25.11 9.50 2.96
CA LEU A 65 -24.96 10.96 2.83
C LEU A 65 -26.23 11.67 2.34
N LEU A 66 -27.05 10.99 1.54
CA LEU A 66 -28.25 11.55 0.91
C LEU A 66 -29.45 10.66 1.24
N VAL A 67 -30.55 11.28 1.68
CA VAL A 67 -31.82 10.60 1.99
C VAL A 67 -32.98 11.36 1.36
N GLN A 68 -34.07 10.65 1.05
CA GLN A 68 -35.27 11.30 0.54
C GLN A 68 -35.99 12.07 1.66
N GLU A 69 -36.89 12.97 1.27
CA GLU A 69 -37.72 13.70 2.24
C GLU A 69 -38.53 12.72 3.10
N GLY A 70 -38.42 12.87 4.42
CA GLY A 70 -39.11 12.01 5.39
C GLY A 70 -38.39 10.69 5.71
N GLU A 71 -37.29 10.35 5.01
CA GLU A 71 -36.48 9.18 5.32
C GLU A 71 -35.33 9.50 6.29
N LYS A 72 -34.83 8.45 6.96
CA LYS A 72 -33.64 8.52 7.80
C LYS A 72 -32.54 7.66 7.17
N PRO A 73 -31.26 8.06 7.31
CA PRO A 73 -30.17 7.22 6.83
C PRO A 73 -30.15 5.93 7.63
N SER A 74 -29.71 4.84 6.99
CA SER A 74 -29.62 3.52 7.62
C SER A 74 -28.57 3.50 8.73
N GLU A 75 -27.52 4.31 8.58
CA GLU A 75 -26.45 4.52 9.54
C GLU A 75 -26.22 6.02 9.76
N ASN A 76 -25.76 6.43 10.94
CA ASN A 76 -25.48 7.85 11.21
C ASN A 76 -24.21 8.30 10.46
N PRO A 77 -24.29 9.25 9.49
CA PRO A 77 -23.14 9.70 8.73
C PRO A 77 -22.05 10.37 9.57
N TYR A 78 -22.42 11.02 10.68
CA TYR A 78 -21.47 11.66 11.58
C TYR A 78 -20.64 10.62 12.35
N THR A 79 -21.27 9.54 12.80
CA THR A 79 -20.55 8.44 13.46
C THR A 79 -19.58 7.77 12.49
N LEU A 80 -19.98 7.53 11.24
CA LEU A 80 -19.10 6.99 10.20
C LEU A 80 -17.96 7.94 9.87
N TYR A 81 -18.21 9.25 9.86
CA TYR A 81 -17.18 10.26 9.64
C TYR A 81 -16.12 10.25 10.74
N ASP A 82 -16.54 10.24 12.01
CA ASP A 82 -15.62 10.19 13.14
C ASP A 82 -14.80 8.89 13.14
N GLU A 83 -15.43 7.76 12.83
CA GLU A 83 -14.75 6.46 12.68
C GLU A 83 -13.71 6.47 11.55
N ILE A 84 -14.00 7.13 10.42
CA ILE A 84 -13.03 7.31 9.34
C ILE A 84 -11.83 8.12 9.80
N LEU A 85 -12.03 9.25 10.47
CA LEU A 85 -10.92 10.10 10.94
C LEU A 85 -10.01 9.37 11.94
N LEU A 86 -10.63 8.64 12.87
CA LEU A 86 -9.96 7.73 13.79
C LEU A 86 -9.06 6.74 13.05
N LYS A 87 -9.63 5.98 12.11
CA LYS A 87 -8.93 4.95 11.35
C LYS A 87 -7.82 5.51 10.47
N VAL A 88 -8.00 6.72 9.92
CA VAL A 88 -6.94 7.42 9.18
C VAL A 88 -5.76 7.74 10.10
N SER A 89 -6.01 8.21 11.32
CA SER A 89 -4.95 8.51 12.30
C SER A 89 -4.19 7.24 12.70
N GLU A 90 -4.90 6.14 12.98
CA GLU A 90 -4.28 4.84 13.27
C GLU A 90 -3.37 4.36 12.12
N LEU A 91 -3.86 4.50 10.89
CA LEU A 91 -3.10 4.14 9.68
C LEU A 91 -1.86 5.04 9.50
N GLU A 92 -1.97 6.35 9.74
CA GLU A 92 -0.86 7.30 9.68
C GLU A 92 0.26 6.88 10.65
N GLY A 93 -0.09 6.65 11.93
CA GLY A 93 0.87 6.23 12.96
C GLY A 93 1.57 4.92 12.62
N LEU A 94 0.81 3.93 12.11
CA LEU A 94 1.37 2.65 11.71
C LEU A 94 2.34 2.77 10.52
N ILE A 95 2.00 3.57 9.51
CA ILE A 95 2.85 3.80 8.32
C ILE A 95 4.17 4.47 8.73
N LEU A 96 4.13 5.45 9.62
CA LEU A 96 5.35 6.13 10.11
C LEU A 96 6.30 5.14 10.79
N LYS A 97 5.78 4.28 11.68
CA LYS A 97 6.56 3.24 12.36
C LYS A 97 7.16 2.24 11.38
N ILE A 98 6.39 1.79 10.39
CA ILE A 98 6.87 0.89 9.32
C ILE A 98 8.01 1.55 8.54
N ASN A 99 7.85 2.80 8.10
CA ASN A 99 8.86 3.51 7.31
C ASN A 99 10.15 3.73 8.11
N LYS A 100 10.02 4.09 9.39
CA LYS A 100 11.14 4.23 10.33
C LYS A 100 11.89 2.90 10.48
N THR A 101 11.16 1.81 10.68
CA THR A 101 11.74 0.46 10.79
C THR A 101 12.47 0.06 9.51
N ASN A 102 11.85 0.27 8.34
CA ASN A 102 12.44 -0.10 7.06
C ASN A 102 13.74 0.65 6.74
N SER A 103 13.80 1.92 7.14
CA SER A 103 14.93 2.79 6.83
C SER A 103 16.10 2.59 7.80
N ASN A 104 15.82 2.28 9.07
CA ASN A 104 16.84 2.18 10.11
C ASN A 104 17.37 0.75 10.33
N TYR A 105 16.63 -0.28 9.93
CA TYR A 105 17.11 -1.65 10.06
C TYR A 105 18.11 -1.96 8.94
N ILE A 106 19.38 -2.13 9.32
CA ILE A 106 20.48 -2.48 8.42
C ILE A 106 20.76 -3.97 8.50
N THR A 107 20.73 -4.64 7.35
CA THR A 107 21.04 -6.06 7.23
C THR A 107 22.55 -6.33 7.30
N SER A 108 22.94 -7.60 7.43
CA SER A 108 24.35 -8.03 7.47
C SER A 108 25.18 -7.60 6.25
N ASN A 109 24.52 -7.27 5.14
CA ASN A 109 25.17 -6.80 3.91
C ASN A 109 25.30 -5.28 3.84
N ASN A 110 25.05 -4.56 4.95
CA ASN A 110 25.05 -3.10 5.02
C ASN A 110 24.01 -2.43 4.11
N GLU A 111 22.84 -3.06 3.97
CA GLU A 111 21.70 -2.56 3.18
C GLU A 111 20.48 -2.42 4.07
N SER A 112 19.73 -1.33 3.92
CA SER A 112 18.46 -1.14 4.62
C SER A 112 17.36 -2.03 4.02
N ILE A 113 16.27 -2.26 4.75
CA ILE A 113 15.09 -2.92 4.17
C ILE A 113 14.54 -2.11 3.02
N SER A 114 14.54 -0.77 3.13
CA SER A 114 14.15 0.14 2.06
C SER A 114 14.95 -0.12 0.78
N ASP A 115 16.26 -0.33 0.86
CA ASP A 115 17.11 -0.65 -0.31
C ASP A 115 16.73 -1.99 -0.93
N LEU A 116 16.47 -3.01 -0.09
CA LEU A 116 16.05 -4.33 -0.55
C LEU A 116 14.69 -4.28 -1.26
N ILE A 117 13.74 -3.49 -0.74
CA ILE A 117 12.44 -3.25 -1.37
C ILE A 117 12.64 -2.63 -2.76
N VAL A 118 13.45 -1.57 -2.87
CA VAL A 118 13.73 -0.90 -4.16
C VAL A 118 14.35 -1.88 -5.15
N LYS A 119 15.31 -2.70 -4.73
CA LYS A 119 15.92 -3.72 -5.59
C LYS A 119 14.90 -4.73 -6.10
N ARG A 120 14.03 -5.23 -5.23
CA ARG A 120 12.95 -6.16 -5.60
C ARG A 120 12.01 -5.52 -6.61
N ASP A 121 11.56 -4.29 -6.35
CA ASP A 121 10.64 -3.58 -7.22
C ASP A 121 11.27 -3.30 -8.60
N MET A 122 12.56 -2.96 -8.63
CA MET A 122 13.31 -2.80 -9.88
C MET A 122 13.49 -4.10 -10.65
N LEU A 123 13.69 -5.24 -9.98
CA LEU A 123 13.70 -6.55 -10.62
C LEU A 123 12.33 -6.87 -11.22
N GLY A 124 11.24 -6.62 -10.47
CA GLY A 124 9.87 -6.79 -10.97
C GLY A 124 9.60 -5.96 -12.22
N LYS A 125 10.02 -4.69 -12.21
CA LYS A 125 9.90 -3.78 -13.36
C LYS A 125 10.70 -4.26 -14.58
N LYS A 126 11.95 -4.71 -14.38
CA LYS A 126 12.76 -5.30 -15.46
C LYS A 126 12.08 -6.54 -16.06
N ILE A 127 11.55 -7.42 -15.22
CA ILE A 127 10.83 -8.62 -15.67
C ILE A 127 9.61 -8.24 -16.51
N SER A 128 8.81 -7.26 -16.08
CA SER A 128 7.63 -6.79 -16.84
C SER A 128 8.04 -6.29 -18.23
N ILE A 129 8.99 -5.34 -18.27
CA ILE A 129 9.46 -4.73 -19.52
C ILE A 129 10.02 -5.79 -20.48
N LEU A 130 10.85 -6.71 -19.97
CA LEU A 130 11.44 -7.76 -20.83
C LEU A 130 10.39 -8.74 -21.34
N LYS A 131 9.33 -9.03 -20.57
CA LYS A 131 8.21 -9.86 -21.03
C LYS A 131 7.44 -9.19 -22.15
N GLU A 132 7.15 -7.90 -22.01
CA GLU A 132 6.48 -7.09 -23.05
C GLU A 132 7.32 -7.08 -24.35
N ILE A 133 8.63 -6.82 -24.24
CA ILE A 133 9.55 -6.86 -25.38
C ILE A 133 9.59 -8.26 -26.02
N ALA A 134 9.63 -9.33 -25.22
CA ALA A 134 9.66 -10.70 -25.73
C ALA A 134 8.36 -11.09 -26.45
N GLU A 135 7.21 -10.60 -25.96
CA GLU A 135 5.91 -10.79 -26.59
C GLU A 135 5.86 -10.13 -27.96
N GLU A 136 6.25 -8.85 -28.04
CA GLU A 136 6.32 -8.11 -29.31
C GLU A 136 7.31 -8.74 -30.31
N ALA A 137 8.47 -9.18 -29.82
CA ALA A 137 9.48 -9.87 -30.63
C ALA A 137 9.01 -11.25 -31.15
N THR A 138 7.98 -11.83 -30.54
CA THR A 138 7.42 -13.13 -30.92
C THR A 138 6.27 -13.01 -31.94
N VAL A 139 5.69 -11.82 -32.12
CA VAL A 139 4.55 -11.61 -33.03
C VAL A 139 4.91 -12.05 -34.45
N LYS A 140 4.39 -13.21 -34.84
CA LYS A 140 4.51 -13.74 -36.20
C LYS A 140 3.47 -13.04 -37.06
N VAL A 141 3.93 -12.21 -38.01
CA VAL A 141 3.04 -11.69 -39.06
C VAL A 141 2.58 -12.88 -39.91
N ASN A 142 1.28 -13.18 -39.84
CA ASN A 142 0.67 -14.28 -40.57
C ASN A 142 0.55 -13.88 -42.06
N ARG A 143 1.11 -14.70 -42.95
CA ARG A 143 1.15 -14.38 -44.39
C ARG A 143 -0.09 -14.88 -45.10
N TYR A 144 -0.51 -14.13 -46.11
CA TYR A 144 -1.52 -14.59 -47.09
C TYR A 144 -0.89 -15.00 -48.43
N SER A 145 0.34 -14.57 -48.76
CA SER A 145 1.01 -14.91 -50.03
C SER A 145 2.51 -15.22 -49.87
N GLN A 146 3.04 -16.04 -50.78
CA GLN A 146 4.48 -16.36 -50.86
C GLN A 146 5.34 -15.19 -51.40
N THR A 147 4.71 -14.15 -51.94
CA THR A 147 5.37 -12.94 -52.46
C THR A 147 5.61 -11.86 -51.39
N GLU A 148 5.13 -12.02 -50.16
CA GLU A 148 5.31 -11.03 -49.08
C GLU A 148 6.71 -11.07 -48.45
N ILE A 149 7.23 -9.89 -48.09
CA ILE A 149 8.52 -9.70 -47.43
C ILE A 149 8.51 -10.35 -46.04
N LYS A 150 9.55 -11.11 -45.71
CA LYS A 150 9.70 -11.77 -44.42
C LYS A 150 10.05 -10.76 -43.32
N ILE A 151 9.24 -10.70 -42.27
CA ILE A 151 9.57 -9.95 -41.04
C ILE A 151 10.21 -10.91 -40.06
N PHE A 152 11.38 -10.53 -39.54
CA PHE A 152 12.11 -11.26 -38.50
C PHE A 152 12.22 -10.37 -37.27
N SER A 153 12.26 -10.99 -36.09
CA SER A 153 12.60 -10.27 -34.88
C SER A 153 14.02 -9.68 -34.98
N ALA A 154 14.17 -8.42 -34.59
CA ALA A 154 15.47 -7.78 -34.47
C ALA A 154 16.28 -8.28 -33.26
N MET A 155 15.63 -8.98 -32.33
CA MET A 155 16.23 -9.51 -31.10
C MET A 155 16.08 -11.03 -30.99
N LYS A 156 17.06 -11.64 -30.32
CA LYS A 156 17.05 -13.07 -29.99
C LYS A 156 16.11 -13.35 -28.82
N VAL A 157 14.92 -13.88 -29.12
CA VAL A 157 13.88 -14.18 -28.12
C VAL A 157 14.37 -15.19 -27.07
N ASP A 158 15.23 -16.14 -27.45
CA ASP A 158 15.84 -17.11 -26.53
C ASP A 158 16.73 -16.45 -25.48
N GLN A 159 17.48 -15.40 -25.86
CA GLN A 159 18.30 -14.62 -24.93
C GLN A 159 17.42 -13.82 -23.96
N LEU A 160 16.38 -13.14 -24.46
CA LEU A 160 15.40 -12.44 -23.62
C LEU A 160 14.77 -13.38 -22.60
N GLN A 161 14.36 -14.58 -23.01
CA GLN A 161 13.77 -15.57 -22.11
C GLN A 161 14.74 -16.02 -21.01
N ARG A 162 16.03 -16.17 -21.32
CA ARG A 162 17.06 -16.51 -20.32
C ARG A 162 17.26 -15.39 -19.31
N GLU A 163 17.26 -14.14 -19.75
CA GLU A 163 17.35 -12.98 -18.85
C GLU A 163 16.13 -12.86 -17.94
N ILE A 164 14.93 -13.02 -18.50
CA ILE A 164 13.68 -13.05 -17.73
C ILE A 164 13.74 -14.14 -16.66
N ASN A 165 14.20 -15.35 -17.00
CA ASN A 165 14.32 -16.45 -16.05
C ASN A 165 15.33 -16.15 -14.94
N LYS A 166 16.47 -15.55 -15.28
CA LYS A 166 17.48 -15.11 -14.33
C LYS A 166 16.92 -14.08 -13.35
N TYR A 167 16.34 -12.98 -13.85
CA TYR A 167 15.77 -11.94 -13.00
C TYR A 167 14.59 -12.46 -12.17
N SER A 168 13.78 -13.37 -12.71
CA SER A 168 12.68 -13.99 -11.97
C SER A 168 13.15 -14.88 -10.83
N LYS A 169 14.34 -15.48 -10.93
CA LYS A 169 14.97 -16.23 -9.83
C LYS A 169 15.46 -15.26 -8.76
N GLU A 170 16.23 -14.25 -9.14
CA GLU A 170 16.73 -13.21 -8.22
C GLU A 170 15.60 -12.51 -7.47
N TYR A 171 14.49 -12.20 -8.16
CA TYR A 171 13.29 -11.61 -7.55
C TYR A 171 12.71 -12.50 -6.44
N ARG A 172 12.55 -13.81 -6.70
CA ARG A 172 11.98 -14.76 -5.75
C ARG A 172 12.87 -14.95 -4.52
N GLU A 173 14.18 -15.01 -4.72
CA GLU A 173 15.16 -15.13 -3.62
C GLU A 173 15.11 -13.88 -2.72
N LEU A 174 15.10 -12.69 -3.34
CA LEU A 174 15.05 -11.43 -2.61
C LEU A 174 13.71 -11.23 -1.89
N ASP A 175 12.59 -11.56 -2.52
CA ASP A 175 11.26 -11.48 -1.92
C ASP A 175 11.12 -12.43 -0.72
N THR A 176 11.58 -13.68 -0.86
CA THR A 176 11.59 -14.66 0.24
C THR A 176 12.41 -14.14 1.43
N LYS A 177 13.59 -13.57 1.16
CA LYS A 177 14.42 -12.95 2.19
C LYS A 177 13.71 -11.79 2.89
N LEU A 178 13.07 -10.89 2.12
CA LEU A 178 12.28 -9.78 2.65
C LEU A 178 11.13 -10.26 3.54
N GLN A 179 10.39 -11.29 3.13
CA GLN A 179 9.32 -11.87 3.95
C GLN A 179 9.86 -12.47 5.25
N GLY A 180 11.00 -13.17 5.20
CA GLY A 180 11.65 -13.70 6.41
C GLY A 180 12.08 -12.59 7.37
N LEU A 181 12.61 -11.47 6.85
CA LEU A 181 12.95 -10.29 7.64
C LEU A 181 11.72 -9.68 8.32
N ASN A 182 10.60 -9.53 7.59
CA ASN A 182 9.37 -8.97 8.15
C ASN A 182 8.88 -9.72 9.40
N TRP A 183 9.03 -11.05 9.45
CA TRP A 183 8.63 -11.87 10.60
C TRP A 183 9.63 -11.88 11.75
N THR A 184 10.89 -11.52 11.48
CA THR A 184 11.95 -11.53 12.50
C THR A 184 12.03 -10.19 13.22
N ILE A 185 11.78 -9.10 12.51
CA ILE A 185 12.01 -7.72 12.96
C ILE A 185 10.83 -7.21 13.78
N ASP A 186 11.14 -6.63 14.93
CA ASP A 186 10.18 -5.88 15.74
C ASP A 186 9.98 -4.47 15.16
N LEU A 187 8.74 -4.00 15.17
CA LEU A 187 8.38 -2.65 14.78
C LEU A 187 8.98 -1.65 15.75
N MET A 188 9.60 -0.59 15.23
CA MET A 188 10.10 0.52 16.04
C MET A 188 8.95 1.37 16.59
N GLU A 189 9.12 1.89 17.80
CA GLU A 189 8.23 2.89 18.41
C GLU A 189 8.33 4.25 17.74
#